data_AF-A0A951D4D2-F1
#
_entry.id   AF-A0A951D4D2-F1
#
_cell.length_a   1.000
_cell.length_b   1.000
_cell.length_c   1.000
_cell.angle_alpha   90.00
_cell.angle_beta   90.00
_cell.angle_gamma   90.00
#
_symmetry.space_group_name_H-M   'P 1'
#
loop_
_entity.id
_entity.type
_entity.pdbx_description
1 polymer ?
#
loop_
_entity_poly.entity_id
_entity_poly.type
_entity_poly.pdbx_seq_one_letter_code
_entity_poly.pdbx_strand_id
1 'polypeptide(L)'
;SCYEKFIVDVELLRELRHEFTPLEIDDASLAYDAHVEVGPGGHFLGAAHTLERFRECFYRPLLSSTENFDRWSKRGAKDTTVRAAEIWRATLESYEQPPLDDAIRAELEEFVVRRRAELGD
;
A
#
# COMPACT_ATOMS: atom_id res chain seq x y z
N SER A 1 -12.04 -2.45 18.07
CA SER A 1 -11.22 -2.26 16.86
C SER A 1 -11.14 -3.55 16.08
N CYS A 2 -11.17 -3.51 14.74
CA CYS A 2 -11.09 -4.69 13.86
C CYS A 2 -9.83 -4.58 13.00
N TYR A 3 -8.97 -5.60 13.03
CA TYR A 3 -7.67 -5.58 12.33
C TYR A 3 -7.85 -5.67 10.81
N GLU A 4 -8.80 -6.47 10.34
CA GLU A 4 -9.13 -6.60 8.93
C GLU A 4 -9.58 -5.25 8.35
N LYS A 5 -10.49 -4.56 9.07
CA LYS A 5 -10.95 -3.23 8.68
C LYS A 5 -9.82 -2.20 8.71
N PHE A 6 -8.88 -2.30 9.65
CA PHE A 6 -7.70 -1.43 9.67
C PHE A 6 -6.87 -1.58 8.39
N ILE A 7 -6.64 -2.81 7.90
CA ILE A 7 -5.93 -3.02 6.63
C ILE A 7 -6.72 -2.48 5.43
N VAL A 8 -8.05 -2.62 5.44
CA VAL A 8 -8.92 -2.01 4.42
C VAL A 8 -8.77 -0.49 4.42
N ASP A 9 -8.72 0.13 5.60
CA ASP A 9 -8.53 1.58 5.72
C ASP A 9 -7.14 2.04 5.26
N VAL A 10 -6.11 1.24 5.52
CA VAL A 10 -4.76 1.50 5.01
C VAL A 10 -4.73 1.45 3.48
N GLU A 11 -5.40 0.47 2.84
CA GLU A 11 -5.52 0.42 1.37
C GLU A 11 -6.21 1.67 0.84
N LEU A 12 -7.34 2.07 1.42
CA LEU A 12 -8.08 3.26 0.99
C LEU A 12 -7.22 4.54 1.10
N LEU A 13 -6.50 4.71 2.21
CA LEU A 13 -5.60 5.86 2.38
C LEU A 13 -4.44 5.87 1.38
N ARG A 14 -3.91 4.68 1.02
CA ARG A 14 -2.88 4.55 0.00
C ARG A 14 -3.41 4.92 -1.39
N GLU A 15 -4.61 4.48 -1.73
CA GLU A 15 -5.30 4.84 -2.98
C GLU A 15 -5.56 6.35 -3.05
N LEU A 16 -6.13 6.94 -2.01
CA LEU A 16 -6.39 8.38 -1.95
C LEU A 16 -5.10 9.20 -2.08
N ARG A 17 -4.00 8.77 -1.43
CA ARG A 17 -2.71 9.43 -1.58
C ARG A 17 -2.18 9.38 -3.02
N HIS A 18 -2.38 8.26 -3.71
CA HIS A 18 -2.00 8.14 -5.12
C HIS A 18 -2.89 9.01 -6.01
N GLU A 19 -4.21 8.97 -5.83
CA GLU A 19 -5.19 9.78 -6.57
C GLU A 19 -4.90 11.28 -6.47
N PHE A 20 -4.53 11.77 -5.28
CA PHE A 20 -4.21 13.18 -5.05
C PHE A 20 -2.76 13.55 -5.35
N THR A 21 -1.99 12.68 -6.01
CA THR A 21 -0.68 13.05 -6.55
C THR A 21 -0.88 14.05 -7.70
N PRO A 22 -0.18 15.21 -7.70
CA PRO A 22 -0.30 16.18 -8.79
C PRO A 22 0.00 15.55 -10.16
N LEU A 23 -0.77 15.96 -11.17
CA LEU A 23 -0.54 15.52 -12.55
C LEU A 23 0.79 16.09 -13.07
N GLU A 24 1.67 15.20 -13.53
CA GLU A 24 2.85 15.57 -14.29
C GLU A 24 2.44 15.84 -15.75
N ILE A 25 2.78 17.02 -16.27
CA ILE A 25 2.50 17.41 -17.66
C ILE A 25 3.84 17.70 -18.34
N ASP A 26 4.33 16.73 -19.10
CA ASP A 26 5.53 16.78 -19.91
C ASP A 26 5.40 15.89 -21.16
N ASP A 27 6.42 15.88 -22.03
CA ASP A 27 6.38 15.11 -23.28
C ASP A 27 6.19 13.60 -23.03
N ALA A 28 6.76 13.07 -21.95
CA ALA A 28 6.61 11.67 -21.59
C ALA A 28 5.19 11.38 -21.08
N SER A 29 4.59 12.23 -20.24
CA SER A 29 3.22 12.05 -19.76
C SER A 29 2.16 12.23 -20.86
N LEU A 30 2.47 13.03 -21.89
CA LEU A 30 1.63 13.16 -23.10
C LEU A 30 1.68 11.93 -24.03
N ALA A 31 2.76 11.14 -23.97
CA ALA A 31 2.90 9.85 -24.67
C ALA A 31 2.70 9.89 -26.20
N TYR A 32 2.98 11.02 -26.85
CA TYR A 32 2.73 11.20 -28.29
C TYR A 32 3.50 10.20 -29.16
N ASP A 33 4.77 9.92 -28.83
CA ASP A 33 5.59 8.96 -29.58
C ASP A 33 5.00 7.54 -29.55
N ALA A 34 4.37 7.15 -28.44
CA ALA A 34 3.68 5.86 -28.35
C ALA A 34 2.49 5.79 -29.31
N HIS A 35 1.77 6.90 -29.51
CA HIS A 35 0.67 6.96 -30.50
C HIS A 35 1.17 6.83 -31.94
N VAL A 36 2.31 7.45 -32.26
CA VAL A 36 2.96 7.33 -33.57
C VAL A 36 3.47 5.91 -33.81
N GLU A 37 4.08 5.29 -32.79
CA GLU A 37 4.59 3.91 -32.84
C GLU A 37 3.45 2.89 -33.07
N VAL A 38 2.38 2.98 -32.29
CA VAL A 38 1.31 1.96 -32.27
C VAL A 38 0.37 2.09 -33.47
N GLY A 39 0.03 3.32 -33.86
CA GLY A 39 -0.89 3.60 -34.96
C GLY A 39 -2.33 3.07 -34.77
N PRO A 40 -3.20 3.27 -35.77
CA PRO A 40 -4.61 2.84 -35.69
C PRO A 40 -4.77 1.32 -35.61
N GLY A 41 -5.58 0.85 -34.66
CA GLY A 41 -5.88 -0.58 -34.49
C GLY A 41 -4.81 -1.39 -33.75
N GLY A 42 -3.71 -0.77 -33.32
CA GLY A 42 -2.68 -1.40 -32.49
C GLY A 42 -3.03 -1.43 -30.99
N HIS A 43 -2.09 -1.90 -30.17
CA HIS A 43 -2.18 -1.90 -28.71
C HIS A 43 -0.90 -1.39 -28.05
N PHE A 44 -1.01 -0.80 -26.86
CA PHE A 44 0.13 -0.17 -26.17
C PHE A 44 0.94 -1.12 -25.28
N LEU A 45 0.48 -2.37 -25.06
CA LEU A 45 1.13 -3.31 -24.14
C LEU A 45 2.61 -3.59 -24.46
N GLY A 46 3.00 -3.48 -25.73
CA GLY A 46 4.38 -3.68 -26.19
C GLY A 46 5.11 -2.41 -26.61
N ALA A 47 4.48 -1.24 -26.48
CA ALA A 47 5.09 0.03 -26.87
C ALA A 47 6.27 0.38 -25.95
N ALA A 48 7.33 0.98 -26.49
CA ALA A 48 8.54 1.32 -25.73
C ALA A 48 8.20 2.12 -24.46
N HIS A 49 7.35 3.14 -24.62
CA HIS A 49 6.85 3.99 -23.53
C HIS A 49 6.18 3.20 -22.39
N THR A 50 5.38 2.19 -22.73
CA THR A 50 4.73 1.34 -21.71
C THR A 50 5.75 0.47 -21.01
N LEU A 51 6.67 -0.16 -21.75
CA LEU A 51 7.69 -1.03 -21.18
C LEU A 51 8.65 -0.29 -20.23
N GLU A 52 8.93 0.97 -20.50
CA GLU A 52 9.75 1.83 -19.63
C GLU A 52 9.03 2.22 -18.34
N ARG A 53 7.72 2.46 -18.39
CA ARG A 53 6.98 3.13 -17.30
C ARG A 53 6.03 2.26 -16.50
N PHE A 54 5.56 1.13 -17.03
CA PHE A 54 4.47 0.34 -16.44
C PHE A 54 4.71 -0.07 -14.99
N ARG A 55 5.98 -0.11 -14.56
CA ARG A 55 6.34 -0.50 -13.19
C ARG A 55 6.02 0.59 -12.18
N GLU A 56 6.02 1.86 -12.59
CA GLU A 56 6.01 3.02 -11.70
C GLU A 56 4.78 3.90 -11.90
N CYS A 57 4.14 3.86 -13.08
CA CYS A 57 3.02 4.74 -13.41
C CYS A 57 1.65 4.29 -12.89
N PHE A 58 1.54 3.09 -12.30
CA PHE A 58 0.26 2.57 -11.78
C PHE A 58 0.32 2.33 -10.27
N TYR A 59 -0.78 2.64 -9.59
CA TYR A 59 -0.99 2.19 -8.21
C TYR A 59 -0.87 0.67 -8.11
N ARG A 60 -0.13 0.20 -7.10
CA ARG A 60 -0.03 -1.21 -6.75
C ARG A 60 -0.80 -1.47 -5.45
N PRO A 61 -1.95 -2.15 -5.54
CA PRO A 61 -2.77 -2.51 -4.38
C PRO A 61 -2.00 -3.25 -3.30
N LEU A 62 -2.28 -2.93 -2.04
CA LEU A 62 -1.90 -3.75 -0.90
C LEU A 62 -2.86 -4.94 -0.75
N LEU A 63 -4.14 -4.70 -0.98
CA LEU A 63 -5.22 -5.60 -0.59
C LEU A 63 -6.09 -6.02 -1.79
N SER A 64 -6.43 -5.07 -2.68
CA SER A 64 -7.31 -5.34 -3.81
C SER A 64 -6.71 -6.36 -4.79
N SER A 65 -7.56 -7.16 -5.43
CA SER A 65 -7.15 -8.20 -6.39
C SER A 65 -7.81 -7.94 -7.74
N THR A 66 -7.01 -8.03 -8.80
CA THR A 66 -7.46 -7.94 -10.20
C THR A 66 -7.43 -9.30 -10.89
N GLU A 67 -7.34 -10.39 -10.12
CA GLU A 67 -7.39 -11.74 -10.67
C GLU A 67 -8.73 -12.00 -11.36
N ASN A 68 -8.69 -12.68 -12.50
CA ASN A 68 -9.91 -13.18 -13.11
C ASN A 68 -10.57 -14.25 -12.21
N PHE A 69 -11.85 -14.49 -12.46
CA PHE A 69 -12.67 -15.39 -11.63
C PHE A 69 -12.06 -16.79 -11.49
N ASP A 70 -11.58 -17.38 -12.57
CA ASP A 70 -11.00 -18.74 -12.56
C ASP A 70 -9.75 -18.83 -11.68
N ARG A 71 -8.86 -17.83 -11.78
CA ARG A 71 -7.63 -17.79 -10.97
C ARG A 71 -7.96 -17.55 -9.50
N TRP A 72 -8.84 -16.60 -9.20
CA TRP A 72 -9.30 -16.31 -7.85
C TRP A 72 -9.94 -17.54 -7.20
N SER A 73 -10.80 -18.23 -7.94
CA SER A 73 -11.47 -19.46 -7.49
C SER A 73 -10.46 -20.57 -7.17
N LYS A 74 -9.50 -20.81 -8.08
CA LYS A 74 -8.42 -21.80 -7.86
C LYS A 74 -7.50 -21.46 -6.69
N ARG A 75 -7.41 -20.18 -6.32
CA ARG A 75 -6.63 -19.68 -5.17
C ARG A 75 -7.43 -19.65 -3.85
N GLY A 76 -8.59 -20.31 -3.82
CA GLY A 76 -9.40 -20.48 -2.62
C GLY A 76 -10.47 -19.42 -2.44
N ALA A 77 -10.81 -18.65 -3.48
CA ALA A 77 -11.93 -17.72 -3.50
C ALA A 77 -11.94 -16.75 -2.30
N LYS A 78 -10.75 -16.28 -1.91
CA LYS A 78 -10.57 -15.43 -0.72
C LYS A 78 -11.24 -14.09 -0.93
N ASP A 79 -12.18 -13.75 -0.05
CA ASP A 79 -12.76 -12.42 -0.01
C ASP A 79 -11.75 -11.38 0.53
N THR A 80 -12.18 -10.12 0.65
CA THR A 80 -11.34 -9.03 1.15
C THR A 80 -10.98 -9.23 2.62
N THR A 81 -11.88 -9.75 3.44
CA THR A 81 -11.67 -9.96 4.88
C THR A 81 -10.58 -11.01 5.12
N VAL A 82 -10.61 -12.12 4.39
CA VAL A 82 -9.60 -13.19 4.48
C VAL A 82 -8.22 -12.67 4.07
N ARG A 83 -8.13 -11.92 2.97
CA ARG A 83 -6.85 -11.33 2.53
C ARG A 83 -6.32 -10.28 3.50
N ALA A 84 -7.19 -9.44 4.05
CA ALA A 84 -6.83 -8.47 5.07
C ALA A 84 -6.30 -9.16 6.34
N ALA A 85 -6.88 -10.32 6.70
CA ALA A 85 -6.42 -11.13 7.83
C ALA A 85 -4.99 -11.66 7.65
N GLU A 86 -4.64 -12.09 6.44
CA GLU A 86 -3.30 -12.54 6.09
C GLU A 86 -2.29 -11.39 6.20
N ILE A 87 -2.65 -10.20 5.71
CA ILE A 87 -1.78 -9.02 5.71
C ILE A 87 -1.50 -8.51 7.13
N TRP A 88 -2.52 -8.37 7.99
CA TRP A 88 -2.26 -7.83 9.34
C TRP A 88 -1.40 -8.79 10.17
N ARG A 89 -1.60 -10.11 10.02
CA ARG A 89 -0.79 -11.12 10.72
C ARG A 89 0.66 -11.05 10.29
N ALA A 90 0.91 -11.03 8.98
CA ALA A 90 2.25 -10.91 8.42
C ALA A 90 2.92 -9.58 8.83
N THR A 91 2.15 -8.48 8.88
CA THR A 91 2.65 -7.17 9.32
C THR A 91 3.11 -7.21 10.79
N LEU A 92 2.35 -7.86 11.68
CA LEU A 92 2.75 -7.99 13.08
C LEU A 92 3.93 -8.95 13.28
N GLU A 93 3.97 -10.04 12.51
CA GLU A 93 5.06 -11.02 12.58
C GLU A 93 6.40 -10.43 12.11
N SER A 94 6.36 -9.55 11.11
CA SER A 94 7.55 -8.89 10.55
C SER A 94 7.88 -7.54 11.20
N TYR A 95 7.12 -7.11 12.21
CA TYR A 95 7.35 -5.81 12.86
C TYR A 95 8.63 -5.82 13.71
N GLU A 96 9.53 -4.89 13.40
CA GLU A 96 10.68 -4.56 14.22
C GLU A 96 10.45 -3.19 14.85
N GLN A 97 10.54 -3.11 16.19
CA GLN A 97 10.39 -1.84 16.89
C GLN A 97 11.51 -0.88 16.47
N PRO A 98 11.20 0.35 16.03
CA PRO A 98 12.22 1.35 15.76
C PRO A 98 13.08 1.61 17.00
N PRO A 99 14.41 1.81 16.84
CA PRO A 99 15.28 2.04 17.97
C PRO A 99 14.86 3.30 18.73
N LEU A 100 14.90 3.21 20.05
CA LEU A 100 14.66 4.33 20.98
C LEU A 100 15.82 4.35 21.95
N ASP A 101 16.39 5.54 22.18
CA ASP A 101 17.48 5.74 23.14
C ASP A 101 17.08 5.24 24.53
N ASP A 102 17.99 4.49 25.17
CA ASP A 102 17.72 3.82 26.44
C ASP A 102 17.53 4.83 27.60
N ALA A 103 18.21 5.97 27.57
CA ALA A 103 18.02 7.01 28.59
C ALA A 103 16.63 7.64 28.44
N ILE A 104 16.21 7.96 27.22
CA ILE A 104 14.84 8.46 26.95
C ILE A 104 13.79 7.43 27.38
N ARG A 105 14.00 6.15 27.07
CA ARG A 105 13.09 5.08 27.50
C ARG A 105 12.97 5.02 29.03
N ALA A 106 14.09 5.06 29.74
CA ALA A 106 14.11 5.02 31.20
C ALA A 106 13.40 6.23 31.81
N GLU A 107 13.61 7.43 31.26
CA GLU A 107 12.93 8.65 31.71
C GLU A 107 11.40 8.56 31.50
N LEU A 108 10.95 8.03 30.35
CA LEU A 108 9.53 7.81 30.06
C LEU A 108 8.90 6.81 31.05
N GLU A 109 9.61 5.72 31.36
CA GLU A 109 9.16 4.71 32.32
C GLU A 109 9.07 5.29 33.73
N GLU A 110 10.08 6.05 34.18
CA GLU A 110 10.07 6.71 35.50
C GLU A 110 8.90 7.68 35.62
N PHE A 111 8.64 8.48 34.58
CA PHE A 111 7.52 9.41 34.55
C PHE A 111 6.17 8.68 34.72
N VAL A 112 5.96 7.58 33.99
CA VAL A 112 4.71 6.78 34.08
C VAL A 112 4.53 6.21 35.48
N VAL A 113 5.59 5.66 36.09
CA VAL A 113 5.55 5.11 37.46
C VAL A 113 5.19 6.21 38.47
N ARG A 114 5.90 7.34 38.43
CA ARG A 114 5.64 8.48 39.32
C ARG A 114 4.20 8.97 39.17
N ARG A 115 3.71 9.10 37.93
CA ARG A 115 2.37 9.65 37.68
C ARG A 115 1.23 8.71 38.11
N ARG A 116 1.40 7.40 37.98
CA ARG A 116 0.45 6.40 38.52
C ARG A 116 0.34 6.50 40.04
N ALA A 117 1.47 6.59 40.73
CA ALA A 117 1.50 6.74 42.19
C ALA A 117 0.81 8.03 42.67
N GLU A 118 1.05 9.17 42.00
CA GLU A 118 0.40 10.44 42.32
C GLU A 118 -1.12 10.43 42.09
N LEU A 119 -1.60 9.60 41.16
CA LEU A 119 -3.02 9.49 40.79
C LEU A 119 -3.78 8.41 41.58
N GLY A 120 -3.08 7.61 42.38
CA GLY A 120 -3.69 6.57 43.23
C GLY A 120 -4.07 5.28 42.50
N ASP A 121 -3.35 4.97 41.43
CA ASP A 121 -3.44 3.70 40.66
C ASP A 121 -2.55 2.61 41.28
#